data_AF-A0A929D593-F1
#
_entry.id   AF-A0A929D593-F1
#
_cell.length_a   1.000
_cell.length_b   1.000
_cell.length_c   1.000
_cell.angle_alpha   90.00
_cell.angle_beta   90.00
_cell.angle_gamma   90.00
#
_symmetry.space_group_name_H-M   'P 1'
#
loop_
_entity.id
_entity.type
_entity.pdbx_description
1 polymer ?
#
loop_
_entity_poly.entity_id
_entity_poly.type
_entity_poly.pdbx_seq_one_letter_code
_entity_poly.pdbx_strand_id
1 'polypeptide(L)'
;DWPELRDTAITLLQSVHWYGPAQVEFRVDPRDGRPVFIEVNPHLWSSMFLAVESGVDFPYLLYRTAIDGDVEPVYGYRTDVKARWLITEDLLGFVLHPRKRSIVRSWLGSFFDRSTKMYLLSHRDPLPALVKLIATPWYGLRPGRFRRRLGRHAWQRF
;
A
#
# COMPACT_ATOMS: atom_id res chain seq x y z
N ASP A 1 14.93 -7.31 10.93
CA ASP A 1 15.29 -6.23 10.00
C ASP A 1 16.27 -6.74 8.96
N TRP A 2 16.22 -6.18 7.74
CA TRP A 2 17.06 -6.55 6.57
C TRP A 2 17.85 -5.32 6.08
N PRO A 3 18.87 -4.85 6.84
CA PRO A 3 19.61 -3.63 6.50
C PRO A 3 20.27 -3.67 5.12
N GLU A 4 20.69 -4.85 4.65
CA GLU A 4 21.30 -5.08 3.34
C GLU A 4 20.38 -4.69 2.17
N LEU A 5 19.05 -4.78 2.35
CA LEU A 5 18.09 -4.40 1.32
C LEU A 5 18.01 -2.89 1.16
N ARG A 6 18.10 -2.15 2.27
CA ARG A 6 18.18 -0.69 2.25
C ARG A 6 19.44 -0.24 1.52
N ASP A 7 20.58 -0.82 1.86
CA ASP A 7 21.86 -0.42 1.28
C ASP A 7 21.91 -0.75 -0.23
N THR A 8 21.32 -1.89 -0.63
CA THR A 8 21.11 -2.25 -2.04
C THR A 8 20.21 -1.24 -2.75
N ALA A 9 19.09 -0.84 -2.13
CA ALA A 9 18.18 0.16 -2.68
C ALA A 9 18.85 1.53 -2.86
N ILE A 10 19.63 1.98 -1.87
CA ILE A 10 20.41 3.23 -1.95
C ILE A 10 21.42 3.17 -3.09
N THR A 11 22.19 2.08 -3.18
CA THR A 11 23.20 1.88 -4.24
C THR A 11 22.55 1.93 -5.62
N LEU A 12 21.41 1.26 -5.79
CA LEU A 12 20.65 1.25 -7.04
C LEU A 12 20.23 2.67 -7.44
N LEU A 13 19.59 3.43 -6.53
CA LEU A 13 19.13 4.79 -6.82
C LEU A 13 20.28 5.76 -7.10
N GLN A 14 21.40 5.62 -6.40
CA GLN A 14 22.61 6.41 -6.64
C GLN A 14 23.22 6.11 -8.02
N SER A 15 23.22 4.85 -8.45
CA SER A 15 23.80 4.44 -9.75
C SER A 15 23.12 5.08 -10.96
N VAL A 16 21.85 5.47 -10.81
CA VAL A 16 21.05 6.13 -11.85
C VAL A 16 20.89 7.64 -11.59
N HIS A 17 21.61 8.18 -10.60
CA HIS A 17 21.52 9.57 -10.16
C HIS A 17 20.08 10.02 -9.88
N TRP A 18 19.27 9.14 -9.28
CA TRP A 18 17.88 9.45 -8.97
C TRP A 18 17.79 10.53 -7.88
N TYR A 19 16.89 11.49 -8.09
CA TYR A 19 16.56 12.53 -7.12
C TYR A 19 15.04 12.61 -6.92
N GLY A 20 14.61 12.56 -5.66
CA GLY A 20 13.20 12.56 -5.28
C GLY A 20 12.74 11.25 -4.65
N PRO A 21 11.43 11.11 -4.37
CA PRO A 21 10.89 9.93 -3.70
C PRO A 21 10.97 8.70 -4.61
N ALA A 22 11.28 7.55 -4.01
CA ALA A 22 11.18 6.27 -4.68
C ALA A 22 10.80 5.17 -3.69
N GLN A 23 10.05 4.19 -4.17
CA GLN A 23 9.85 2.91 -3.49
C GLN A 23 10.66 1.85 -4.22
N VAL A 24 11.46 1.09 -3.48
CA VAL A 24 12.17 -0.08 -3.99
C VAL A 24 11.54 -1.31 -3.35
N GLU A 25 11.02 -2.23 -4.18
CA GLU A 25 10.30 -3.40 -3.69
C GLU A 25 11.13 -4.67 -3.82
N PHE A 26 11.12 -5.45 -2.74
CA PHE A 26 11.70 -6.77 -2.67
C PHE A 26 10.65 -7.76 -2.19
N ARG A 27 10.73 -9.00 -2.68
CA ARG A 27 9.90 -10.12 -2.23
C ARG A 27 10.80 -11.24 -1.74
N VAL A 28 10.48 -11.82 -0.58
CA VAL A 28 11.16 -13.01 -0.09
C VAL A 28 10.65 -14.22 -0.86
N ASP A 29 11.55 -14.94 -1.53
CA ASP A 29 11.25 -16.19 -2.19
C ASP A 29 11.00 -17.29 -1.16
N PRO A 30 9.83 -17.95 -1.15
CA PRO A 30 9.52 -18.97 -0.16
C PRO A 30 10.33 -20.26 -0.33
N ARG A 31 10.99 -20.47 -1.48
CA ARG A 31 11.74 -21.71 -1.78
C ARG A 31 13.07 -21.77 -1.05
N ASP A 32 13.74 -20.63 -0.92
CA ASP A 32 15.07 -20.51 -0.33
C ASP A 32 15.18 -19.40 0.73
N GLY A 33 14.11 -18.65 0.97
CA GLY A 33 14.05 -17.58 1.98
C GLY A 33 14.80 -16.31 1.59
N ARG A 34 15.24 -16.17 0.33
CA ARG A 34 16.07 -15.04 -0.10
C ARG A 34 15.22 -13.88 -0.64
N PRO A 35 15.56 -12.63 -0.32
CA PRO A 35 14.93 -11.48 -0.93
C PRO A 35 15.34 -11.34 -2.40
N VAL A 36 14.34 -11.12 -3.26
CA VAL A 36 14.49 -10.90 -4.69
C VAL A 36 13.92 -9.53 -5.03
N PHE A 37 14.69 -8.74 -5.79
CA PHE A 37 14.25 -7.44 -6.28
C PHE A 37 13.05 -7.60 -7.24
N ILE A 38 12.05 -6.74 -7.09
CA ILE A 38 10.83 -6.75 -7.91
C ILE A 38 10.79 -5.54 -8.83
N GLU A 39 10.73 -4.33 -8.25
CA GLU A 39 10.58 -3.10 -9.01
C GLU A 39 11.09 -1.87 -8.26
N VAL A 40 11.27 -0.77 -9.01
CA VAL A 40 11.42 0.58 -8.47
C VAL A 40 10.26 1.43 -8.97
N ASN A 41 9.58 2.12 -8.06
CA ASN A 41 8.57 3.14 -8.38
C ASN A 41 9.20 4.52 -8.12
N PRO A 42 9.70 5.23 -9.16
CA PRO A 42 10.42 6.49 -9.02
C PRO A 42 9.44 7.68 -8.91
N HIS A 43 8.45 7.55 -8.02
CA HIS A 43 7.44 8.56 -7.72
C HIS A 43 6.74 8.22 -6.40
N LEU A 44 5.80 9.06 -5.96
CA LEU A 44 4.93 8.74 -4.83
C LEU A 44 4.05 7.53 -5.17
N TRP A 45 4.08 6.51 -4.31
CA TRP A 45 3.43 5.22 -4.54
C TRP A 45 2.11 5.09 -3.76
N SER A 46 1.31 4.10 -4.15
CA SER A 46 -0.06 3.93 -3.62
C SER A 46 -0.13 3.49 -2.16
N SER A 47 0.94 2.95 -1.57
CA SER A 47 0.98 2.60 -0.14
C SER A 47 1.63 3.67 0.73
N MET A 48 1.90 4.86 0.19
CA MET A 48 2.52 5.97 0.91
C MET A 48 1.73 6.39 2.16
N PHE A 49 0.39 6.33 2.13
CA PHE A 49 -0.43 6.61 3.32
C PHE A 49 -0.02 5.74 4.52
N LEU A 50 0.31 4.46 4.29
CA LEU A 50 0.77 3.58 5.37
C LEU A 50 2.12 4.05 5.92
N ALA A 51 3.04 4.50 5.06
CA ALA A 51 4.32 5.05 5.51
C ALA A 51 4.14 6.32 6.36
N VAL A 52 3.24 7.22 5.96
CA VAL A 52 2.89 8.43 6.72
C VAL A 52 2.32 8.06 8.09
N GLU A 53 1.33 7.16 8.15
CA GLU A 53 0.74 6.69 9.41
C GLU A 53 1.73 5.91 10.29
N SER A 54 2.76 5.31 9.69
CA SER A 54 3.89 4.68 10.37
C SER A 54 4.92 5.69 10.90
N GLY A 55 4.82 6.98 10.56
CA GLY A 55 5.69 8.04 11.08
C GLY A 55 6.66 8.64 10.07
N VAL A 56 6.61 8.25 8.80
CA VAL A 56 7.48 8.80 7.73
C VAL A 56 6.64 9.55 6.71
N ASP A 57 6.58 10.87 6.85
CA ASP A 57 5.81 11.76 5.97
C ASP A 57 6.61 12.11 4.71
N PHE A 58 6.62 11.20 3.73
CA PHE A 58 7.33 11.40 2.45
C PHE A 58 6.90 12.67 1.69
N PRO A 59 5.61 13.04 1.59
CA PRO A 59 5.20 14.32 1.00
C PRO A 59 5.81 15.52 1.71
N TYR A 60 5.79 15.54 3.04
CA TYR A 60 6.39 16.62 3.81
C TYR A 60 7.91 16.66 3.63
N LEU A 61 8.58 15.51 3.67
CA LEU A 61 10.02 15.43 3.41
C LEU A 61 10.38 15.94 2.02
N LEU A 62 9.62 15.57 0.98
CA LEU A 62 9.82 16.08 -0.36
C LEU A 62 9.66 17.61 -0.44
N TYR A 63 8.64 18.15 0.24
CA TYR A 63 8.45 19.60 0.34
C TYR A 63 9.64 20.27 1.04
N ARG A 64 10.08 19.76 2.19
CA ARG A 64 11.24 20.29 2.92
C ARG A 64 12.50 20.19 2.07
N THR A 65 12.70 19.10 1.35
CA THR A 65 13.84 18.96 0.45
C THR A 65 13.84 19.97 -0.69
N ALA A 66 12.66 20.31 -1.22
CA ALA A 66 12.54 21.32 -2.26
C ALA A 66 12.82 22.75 -1.76
N ILE A 67 12.55 23.03 -0.48
CA ILE A 67 12.69 24.38 0.11
C ILE A 67 14.05 24.57 0.79
N ASP A 68 14.52 23.57 1.54
CA ASP A 68 15.71 23.65 2.39
C ASP A 68 16.92 22.88 1.81
N GLY A 69 16.74 22.07 0.78
CA GLY A 69 17.78 21.18 0.26
C GLY A 69 17.85 19.86 1.04
N ASP A 70 19.04 19.46 1.49
CA ASP A 70 19.17 18.20 2.21
C ASP A 70 18.44 18.27 3.56
N VAL A 71 17.66 17.22 3.87
CA VAL A 71 16.91 17.09 5.12
C VAL A 71 17.45 15.93 5.94
N GLU A 72 17.33 16.01 7.25
CA GLU A 72 17.75 14.93 8.15
C GLU A 72 16.97 13.63 7.86
N PRO A 73 17.66 12.49 7.73
CA PRO A 73 16.99 11.21 7.49
C PRO A 73 16.08 10.79 8.65
N VAL A 74 14.90 10.28 8.33
CA VAL A 74 13.95 9.72 9.31
C VAL A 74 14.10 8.21 9.36
N TYR A 75 14.62 7.68 10.46
CA TYR A 75 14.79 6.24 10.67
C TYR A 75 13.74 5.63 11.61
N GLY A 76 13.05 6.45 12.41
CA GLY A 76 12.04 5.98 13.35
C GLY A 76 10.68 5.81 12.68
N TYR A 77 10.19 4.57 12.61
CA TYR A 77 8.85 4.27 12.11
C TYR A 77 8.25 3.06 12.83
N ARG A 78 6.92 2.97 12.78
CA ARG A 78 6.14 1.88 13.37
C ARG A 78 5.89 0.76 12.38
N THR A 79 6.07 -0.48 12.82
CA THR A 79 5.83 -1.71 12.05
C THR A 79 4.53 -2.41 12.42
N ASP A 80 3.83 -1.94 13.45
CA ASP A 80 2.55 -2.48 13.94
C ASP A 80 1.32 -1.81 13.29
N VAL A 81 1.53 -0.79 12.45
CA VAL A 81 0.47 -0.06 11.74
C VAL A 81 -0.06 -0.89 10.58
N LYS A 82 -1.39 -0.87 10.42
CA LYS A 82 -2.08 -1.50 9.29
C LYS A 82 -2.94 -0.47 8.58
N ALA A 83 -2.91 -0.43 7.26
CA ALA A 83 -3.84 0.38 6.47
C ALA A 83 -4.92 -0.52 5.86
N ARG A 84 -6.17 -0.05 5.87
CA ARG A 84 -7.33 -0.80 5.41
C ARG A 84 -8.01 -0.17 4.21
N TRP A 85 -8.32 -0.99 3.22
CA TRP A 85 -9.08 -0.64 2.02
C TRP A 85 -10.53 -1.12 2.12
N LEU A 86 -11.33 -0.38 2.89
CA LEU A 86 -12.72 -0.74 3.19
C LEU A 86 -13.59 -0.89 1.93
N ILE A 87 -13.51 0.08 1.02
CA ILE A 87 -14.41 0.16 -0.13
C ILE A 87 -13.76 -0.59 -1.30
N THR A 88 -14.44 -1.64 -1.77
CA THR A 88 -14.07 -2.53 -2.89
C THR A 88 -13.27 -3.77 -2.48
N GLU A 89 -12.01 -3.65 -2.06
CA GLU A 89 -11.12 -4.81 -1.95
C GLU A 89 -11.48 -5.74 -0.81
N ASP A 90 -11.67 -5.19 0.40
CA ASP A 90 -12.13 -5.96 1.56
C ASP A 90 -13.48 -6.62 1.29
N LEU A 91 -14.44 -5.86 0.73
CA LEU A 91 -15.78 -6.36 0.40
C LEU A 91 -15.74 -7.48 -0.64
N LEU A 92 -14.93 -7.36 -1.69
CA LEU A 92 -14.74 -8.42 -2.68
C LEU A 92 -14.11 -9.66 -2.01
N GLY A 93 -13.14 -9.47 -1.12
CA GLY A 93 -12.55 -10.53 -0.31
C GLY A 93 -13.59 -11.28 0.53
N PHE A 94 -14.55 -10.58 1.14
CA PHE A 94 -15.62 -11.20 1.92
C PHE A 94 -16.56 -12.06 1.06
N VAL A 95 -16.73 -11.72 -0.21
CA VAL A 95 -17.61 -12.46 -1.12
C VAL A 95 -16.87 -13.66 -1.73
N LEU A 96 -15.65 -13.43 -2.24
CA LEU A 96 -14.95 -14.37 -3.13
C LEU A 96 -13.99 -15.32 -2.39
N HIS A 97 -13.49 -14.96 -1.21
CA HIS A 97 -12.44 -15.75 -0.57
C HIS A 97 -12.99 -17.02 0.12
N PRO A 98 -12.35 -18.20 -0.06
CA PRO A 98 -12.82 -19.45 0.56
C PRO A 98 -12.95 -19.39 2.09
N ARG A 99 -12.06 -18.62 2.74
CA ARG A 99 -12.03 -18.41 4.20
C ARG A 99 -12.76 -17.14 4.68
N LYS A 100 -13.74 -16.63 3.93
CA LYS A 100 -14.43 -15.35 4.20
C LYS A 100 -14.90 -15.14 5.63
N ARG A 101 -15.42 -16.17 6.31
CA ARG A 101 -15.90 -16.07 7.70
C ARG A 101 -14.79 -15.68 8.68
N SER A 102 -13.60 -16.29 8.54
CA SER A 102 -12.44 -15.98 9.38
C SER A 102 -11.92 -14.57 9.09
N ILE A 103 -11.86 -14.20 7.82
CA ILE A 103 -11.43 -12.87 7.37
C ILE A 103 -12.36 -11.79 7.94
N VAL A 104 -13.67 -11.93 7.80
CA VAL A 104 -14.66 -10.98 8.33
C VAL A 104 -14.54 -10.85 9.85
N ARG A 105 -14.33 -11.95 10.58
CA ARG A 105 -14.15 -11.92 12.03
C ARG A 105 -12.90 -11.14 12.45
N SER A 106 -11.76 -11.42 11.80
CA SER A 106 -10.50 -10.70 12.04
C SER A 106 -10.62 -9.21 11.67
N TRP A 107 -11.31 -8.93 10.57
CA TRP A 107 -11.56 -7.58 10.09
C TRP A 107 -12.45 -6.76 11.02
N LEU A 108 -13.50 -7.38 11.59
CA LEU A 108 -14.35 -6.75 12.60
C LEU A 108 -13.57 -6.49 13.89
N GLY A 109 -12.76 -7.46 14.34
CA GLY A 109 -11.93 -7.31 15.53
C GLY A 109 -10.90 -6.19 15.41
N SER A 110 -10.38 -5.92 14.21
CA SER A 110 -9.38 -4.87 13.99
C SER A 110 -9.94 -3.44 13.95
N PHE A 111 -11.26 -3.23 14.05
CA PHE A 111 -11.78 -1.87 14.28
C PHE A 111 -11.46 -1.33 15.68
N PHE A 112 -11.23 -2.23 16.64
CA PHE A 112 -10.83 -1.86 17.99
C PHE A 112 -9.32 -1.67 18.11
N ASP A 113 -8.56 -2.00 17.06
CA ASP A 113 -7.11 -1.83 17.02
C ASP A 113 -6.76 -0.42 16.56
N ARG A 114 -6.19 0.38 17.46
CA ARG A 114 -5.77 1.76 17.17
C ARG A 114 -4.61 1.84 16.17
N SER A 115 -3.87 0.75 15.96
CA SER A 115 -2.83 0.70 14.94
C SER A 115 -3.41 0.51 13.53
N THR A 116 -4.69 0.15 13.43
CA THR A 116 -5.37 0.00 12.14
C THR A 116 -5.99 1.31 11.68
N LYS A 117 -5.56 1.80 10.53
CA LYS A 117 -5.94 3.07 9.92
C LYS A 117 -6.80 2.84 8.69
N MET A 118 -7.75 3.74 8.47
CA MET A 118 -8.63 3.70 7.29
C MET A 118 -7.99 4.52 6.17
N TYR A 119 -7.73 3.89 5.02
CA TYR A 119 -7.00 4.53 3.93
C TYR A 119 -7.77 5.71 3.29
N LEU A 120 -9.09 5.54 3.11
CA LEU A 120 -9.91 6.49 2.35
C LEU A 120 -10.92 7.27 3.21
N LEU A 121 -11.29 6.73 4.37
CA LEU A 121 -12.30 7.38 5.22
C LEU A 121 -11.65 8.50 6.04
N SER A 122 -12.09 9.72 5.80
CA SER A 122 -11.74 10.90 6.58
C SER A 122 -13.01 11.60 7.03
N HIS A 123 -13.07 12.01 8.29
CA HIS A 123 -14.18 12.84 8.79
C HIS A 123 -14.10 14.27 8.22
N ARG A 124 -12.90 14.76 7.91
CA ARG A 124 -12.66 16.12 7.38
C ARG A 124 -12.95 16.21 5.89
N ASP A 125 -12.76 15.11 5.17
CA ASP A 125 -13.01 15.02 3.74
C ASP A 125 -13.71 13.69 3.39
N PRO A 126 -15.03 13.60 3.60
CA PRO A 126 -15.79 12.38 3.36
C PRO A 126 -16.12 12.15 1.88
N LEU A 127 -15.96 13.17 1.03
CA LEU A 127 -16.39 13.13 -0.37
C LEU A 127 -15.64 12.06 -1.19
N PRO A 128 -14.31 11.89 -1.10
CA PRO A 128 -13.60 10.82 -1.81
C PRO A 128 -14.14 9.42 -1.49
N ALA A 129 -14.45 9.16 -0.22
CA ALA A 129 -15.02 7.89 0.20
C ALA A 129 -16.44 7.69 -0.37
N LEU A 130 -17.29 8.71 -0.32
CA LEU A 130 -18.63 8.66 -0.89
C LEU A 130 -18.61 8.44 -2.40
N VAL A 131 -17.77 9.19 -3.12
CA VAL A 131 -17.57 9.04 -4.57
C VAL A 131 -17.10 7.63 -4.88
N LYS A 132 -16.13 7.09 -4.15
CA LYS A 132 -15.67 5.71 -4.34
C LYS A 132 -16.80 4.70 -4.11
N LEU A 133 -17.62 4.89 -3.07
CA LEU A 133 -18.73 3.99 -2.75
C LEU A 133 -19.76 3.95 -3.89
N ILE A 134 -20.12 5.09 -4.48
CA ILE A 134 -21.07 5.19 -5.60
C ILE A 134 -20.43 4.72 -6.92
N ALA A 135 -19.18 5.11 -7.17
CA ALA A 135 -18.46 4.79 -8.40
C ALA A 135 -18.17 3.28 -8.52
N THR A 136 -17.95 2.59 -7.39
CA THR A 136 -17.61 1.16 -7.38
C THR A 136 -18.65 0.28 -8.09
N PRO A 137 -19.96 0.31 -7.75
CA PRO A 137 -20.98 -0.42 -8.52
C PRO A 137 -21.16 0.17 -9.93
N TRP A 138 -21.12 1.49 -10.10
CA TRP A 138 -21.29 2.15 -11.40
C TRP A 138 -20.26 1.70 -12.45
N TYR A 139 -18.98 1.57 -12.05
CA TYR A 139 -17.91 1.07 -12.92
C TYR A 139 -17.81 -0.47 -12.90
N GLY A 140 -18.15 -1.11 -11.79
CA GLY A 140 -18.03 -2.55 -11.57
C GLY A 140 -19.10 -3.39 -12.25
N LEU A 141 -20.31 -2.86 -12.40
CA LEU A 141 -21.46 -3.53 -13.04
C LEU A 141 -21.48 -3.33 -14.56
N ARG A 142 -20.50 -2.64 -15.15
CA ARG A 142 -20.37 -2.51 -16.61
C ARG A 142 -20.03 -3.89 -17.22
N PRO A 143 -20.88 -4.46 -18.10
CA PRO A 143 -20.79 -5.86 -18.54
C PRO A 143 -19.43 -6.26 -19.13
N GLY A 144 -18.78 -5.36 -19.88
CA GLY A 144 -17.50 -5.62 -20.55
C GLY A 144 -16.27 -5.68 -19.64
N ARG A 145 -16.37 -5.22 -18.39
CA ARG A 145 -15.25 -5.26 -17.41
C ARG A 145 -15.44 -6.33 -16.34
N PHE A 146 -16.69 -6.62 -15.96
CA PHE A 146 -17.00 -7.69 -15.02
C PHE A 146 -16.45 -9.05 -15.50
N ARG A 147 -16.60 -9.37 -16.79
CA ARG A 147 -16.04 -10.59 -17.41
C ARG A 147 -14.50 -10.66 -17.34
N ARG A 148 -13.79 -9.52 -17.43
CA ARG A 148 -12.31 -9.49 -17.35
C ARG A 148 -11.78 -9.66 -15.92
N ARG A 149 -12.52 -9.20 -14.91
CA ARG A 149 -12.15 -9.37 -13.48
C ARG A 149 -12.27 -10.82 -13.02
N LEU A 150 -13.32 -11.52 -13.44
CA LEU A 150 -13.48 -12.95 -13.16
C LEU A 150 -12.37 -13.80 -13.81
N GLY A 151 -11.93 -13.46 -15.02
CA GLY A 151 -10.84 -14.16 -15.71
C GLY A 151 -9.44 -13.97 -15.12
N ARG A 152 -9.20 -12.92 -14.32
CA ARG A 152 -7.87 -12.65 -13.71
C ARG A 152 -7.61 -13.41 -12.41
N HIS A 153 -8.63 -14.02 -11.79
CA HIS A 153 -8.42 -14.89 -10.62
C HIS A 153 -7.68 -16.20 -10.93
N ALA A 154 -7.41 -16.51 -12.20
CA ALA A 154 -6.56 -17.62 -12.61
C ALA A 154 -5.06 -17.40 -12.34
N TRP A 155 -4.61 -16.16 -12.08
CA TRP A 155 -3.19 -15.83 -11.92
C TRP A 155 -2.67 -15.89 -10.47
N GLN A 156 -3.54 -16.11 -9.48
CA GLN A 156 -3.14 -16.22 -8.05
C GLN A 156 -2.70 -17.64 -7.65
N ARG A 157 -2.19 -18.43 -8.59
CA ARG A 157 -1.67 -19.80 -8.37
C ARG A 157 -0.13 -19.91 -8.43
N PHE A 158 0.59 -18.80 -8.31
CA PHE A 158 2.06 -18.77 -8.20
C PHE A 158 2.51 -18.06 -6.93
#